data_AF-A0A850LU24-F1
#
_entry.id   AF-A0A850LU24-F1
#
_cell.length_a   1.000
_cell.length_b   1.000
_cell.length_c   1.000
_cell.angle_alpha   90.00
_cell.angle_beta   90.00
_cell.angle_gamma   90.00
#
_symmetry.space_group_name_H-M   'P 1'
#
loop_
_entity.id
_entity.type
_entity.pdbx_description
1 polymer ?
#
loop_
_entity_poly.entity_id
_entity_poly.type
_entity_poly.pdbx_seq_one_letter_code
_entity_poly.pdbx_strand_id
1 'polypeptide(L)'
;MIGRKIFDETLKKLKRFEGVKGVIVTTTEGLPISTTYETEKTEKIAAHITSLVGKARNVVAELEEEGAMSFLTITTMFGEVLIAPEEEYILIVLKEKGVKIF
;
A
#
# COMPACT_ATOMS: atom_id res chain seq x y z
N MET A 1 -16.66 0.44 6.88
CA MET A 1 -15.97 -0.23 8.01
C MET A 1 -15.87 -1.74 7.79
N ILE A 2 -14.80 -2.17 7.10
CA ILE A 2 -14.40 -3.58 7.08
C ILE A 2 -14.29 -4.03 8.54
N GLY A 3 -14.95 -5.14 8.90
CA GLY A 3 -14.85 -5.67 10.25
C GLY A 3 -13.39 -5.87 10.62
N ARG A 4 -12.91 -5.23 11.69
CA ARG A 4 -11.50 -5.25 12.15
C ARG A 4 -10.84 -6.64 12.10
N LYS A 5 -11.63 -7.69 12.33
CA LYS A 5 -11.23 -9.09 12.21
C LYS A 5 -10.79 -9.51 10.80
N ILE A 6 -11.54 -9.14 9.76
CA ILE A 6 -11.20 -9.45 8.34
C ILE A 6 -9.90 -8.75 7.95
N PHE A 7 -9.74 -7.50 8.41
CA PHE A 7 -8.54 -6.71 8.20
C PHE A 7 -7.31 -7.37 8.83
N ASP A 8 -7.38 -7.73 10.12
CA ASP A 8 -6.28 -8.38 10.83
C ASP A 8 -5.92 -9.76 10.24
N GLU A 9 -6.93 -10.54 9.80
CA GLU A 9 -6.72 -11.82 9.13
C GLU A 9 -6.03 -11.65 7.77
N THR A 10 -6.42 -10.64 7.00
CA THR A 10 -5.81 -10.33 5.69
C THR A 10 -4.36 -9.90 5.87
N LEU A 11 -4.07 -9.05 6.85
CA LEU A 11 -2.71 -8.66 7.18
C LEU A 11 -1.85 -9.85 7.62
N LYS A 12 -2.40 -10.75 8.44
CA LYS A 12 -1.70 -11.99 8.84
C LYS A 12 -1.41 -12.88 7.64
N LYS A 13 -2.32 -12.98 6.67
CA LYS A 13 -2.10 -13.73 5.42
C LYS A 13 -0.97 -13.11 4.61
N LEU A 14 -1.01 -11.80 4.36
CA LEU A 14 0.02 -11.08 3.59
C LEU A 14 1.42 -11.26 4.19
N LYS A 15 1.55 -11.16 5.52
CA LYS A 15 2.83 -11.37 6.21
C LYS A 15 3.39 -12.79 6.09
N ARG A 16 2.57 -13.78 5.74
CA ARG A 16 2.96 -15.19 5.58
C ARG A 16 3.37 -15.55 4.16
N PHE A 17 3.11 -14.70 3.17
CA PHE A 17 3.55 -14.95 1.80
C PHE A 17 5.07 -14.90 1.74
N GLU A 18 5.67 -15.97 1.21
CA GLU A 18 7.10 -16.03 0.98
C GLU A 18 7.52 -14.89 0.03
N GLY A 19 8.57 -14.16 0.42
CA GLY A 19 9.04 -12.99 -0.31
C GLY A 19 8.31 -11.67 -0.01
N VAL A 20 7.34 -11.64 0.90
CA VAL A 20 6.85 -10.38 1.51
C VAL A 20 7.83 -9.91 2.58
N LYS A 21 8.43 -8.73 2.37
CA LYS A 21 9.40 -8.13 3.29
C LYS A 21 8.74 -7.25 4.35
N GLY A 22 7.58 -6.68 4.04
CA GLY A 22 6.85 -5.89 5.01
C GLY A 22 5.52 -5.37 4.50
N VAL A 23 4.66 -5.00 5.44
CA VAL A 23 3.32 -4.50 5.19
C VAL A 23 3.07 -3.27 6.05
N ILE A 24 2.56 -2.21 5.45
CA ILE A 24 2.11 -1.00 6.12
C ILE A 24 0.67 -0.76 5.70
N VAL A 25 -0.18 -0.41 6.67
CA VAL A 25 -1.49 0.16 6.42
C VAL A 25 -1.53 1.55 7.01
N THR A 26 -2.02 2.49 6.22
CA THR A 26 -2.20 3.89 6.62
C THR A 26 -3.63 4.33 6.32
N THR A 27 -4.12 5.35 7.02
CA THR A 27 -5.31 6.09 6.59
C THR A 27 -5.04 6.80 5.27
N THR A 28 -6.10 7.26 4.60
CA THR A 28 -6.00 8.12 3.40
C THR A 28 -5.35 9.47 3.68
N GLU A 29 -5.16 9.85 4.94
CA GLU A 29 -4.45 11.06 5.40
C GLU A 29 -2.95 10.82 5.65
N GLY A 30 -2.49 9.56 5.59
CA GLY A 30 -1.08 9.23 5.83
C GLY A 30 -0.73 8.91 7.30
N LEU A 31 -1.73 8.62 8.14
CA LEU A 31 -1.51 8.17 9.52
C LEU A 31 -1.39 6.64 9.59
N PRO A 32 -0.27 6.09 10.10
CA PRO A 32 -0.11 4.64 10.20
C PRO A 32 -1.15 3.97 11.11
N ILE A 33 -1.78 2.90 10.61
CA ILE A 33 -2.73 2.03 11.34
C ILE A 33 -2.04 0.76 11.84
N SER A 34 -1.23 0.14 10.97
CA SER A 34 -0.51 -1.11 11.27
C SER A 34 0.76 -1.19 10.42
N THR A 35 1.84 -1.76 10.96
CA THR A 35 3.11 -1.86 10.26
C THR A 35 3.92 -3.06 10.72
N THR A 36 4.82 -3.55 9.87
CA THR A 36 5.90 -4.49 10.23
C THR A 36 7.26 -3.79 10.38
N TYR A 37 7.32 -2.49 10.14
CA TYR A 37 8.52 -1.67 10.26
C TYR A 37 8.52 -0.88 11.57
N GLU A 38 9.67 -0.28 11.88
CA GLU A 38 9.81 0.71 12.95
C GLU A 38 8.90 1.92 12.71
N THR A 39 8.39 2.50 13.80
CA THR A 39 7.38 3.58 13.77
C THR A 39 7.86 4.81 13.00
N GLU A 40 9.06 5.32 13.30
CA GLU A 40 9.58 6.54 12.66
C GLU A 40 9.70 6.39 11.13
N LYS A 41 10.18 5.22 10.66
CA LYS A 41 10.27 4.91 9.24
C LYS A 41 8.89 4.78 8.61
N THR A 42 7.94 4.20 9.34
CA THR A 42 6.56 3.99 8.88
C THR A 42 5.85 5.31 8.64
N GLU A 43 5.96 6.28 9.55
CA GLU A 43 5.35 7.61 9.41
C GLU A 43 5.82 8.33 8.14
N LYS A 44 7.14 8.32 7.89
CA LYS A 44 7.71 8.93 6.68
C LYS A 44 7.22 8.23 5.41
N ILE A 45 7.21 6.89 5.39
CA ILE A 45 6.71 6.12 4.24
C ILE A 45 5.23 6.43 3.99
N ALA A 46 4.40 6.43 5.05
CA ALA A 46 2.97 6.69 4.93
C ALA A 46 2.69 8.08 4.33
N ALA A 47 3.34 9.12 4.85
CA ALA A 47 3.19 10.49 4.35
C ALA A 47 3.60 10.61 2.86
N HIS A 48 4.74 10.03 2.47
CA HIS A 48 5.21 10.06 1.09
C HIS A 48 4.30 9.28 0.14
N ILE A 49 3.86 8.08 0.53
CA ILE A 49 2.99 7.25 -0.31
C ILE A 49 1.62 7.89 -0.47
N THR A 50 1.03 8.45 0.57
CA THR A 50 -0.26 9.16 0.47
C THR A 50 -0.16 10.34 -0.49
N SER A 51 0.90 11.15 -0.40
CA SER A 51 1.13 12.25 -1.35
C SER A 51 1.31 11.76 -2.79
N LEU A 52 2.05 10.66 -2.98
CA LEU A 52 2.26 10.06 -4.29
C LEU A 52 0.96 9.52 -4.89
N VAL A 53 0.14 8.82 -4.10
CA VAL A 53 -1.17 8.30 -4.53
C VAL A 53 -2.07 9.45 -4.99
N GLY A 54 -2.10 10.56 -4.25
CA GLY A 54 -2.87 11.75 -4.65
C GLY A 54 -2.44 12.28 -6.01
N LYS A 55 -1.13 12.44 -6.23
CA LYS A 55 -0.60 12.90 -7.53
C LYS A 55 -0.89 11.89 -8.65
N ALA A 56 -0.74 10.61 -8.37
CA ALA A 56 -0.92 9.56 -9.37
C ALA A 56 -2.41 9.42 -9.77
N ARG A 57 -3.34 9.59 -8.83
CA ARG A 57 -4.79 9.71 -9.11
C ARG A 57 -5.09 10.87 -10.04
N ASN A 58 -4.50 12.05 -9.81
CA ASN A 58 -4.68 13.20 -10.69
C ASN A 58 -4.16 12.90 -12.10
N VAL A 59 -3.00 12.26 -12.23
CA VAL A 59 -2.47 11.86 -13.55
C VAL A 59 -3.42 10.90 -14.26
N VAL A 60 -3.97 9.90 -13.57
CA VAL A 60 -4.91 8.95 -14.17
C VAL A 60 -6.21 9.65 -14.61
N ALA A 61 -6.74 10.56 -13.79
CA ALA A 61 -7.94 11.32 -14.13
C ALA A 61 -7.76 12.21 -15.38
N GLU A 62 -6.56 12.73 -15.62
CA GLU A 62 -6.23 13.47 -16.84
C GLU A 62 -6.04 12.57 -18.07
N LEU A 63 -5.71 11.28 -17.88
CA LEU A 63 -5.48 10.33 -18.96
C LEU A 63 -6.75 9.56 -19.35
N GLU A 64 -7.62 9.24 -18.39
CA GLU A 64 -8.83 8.45 -18.58
C GLU A 64 -10.03 9.17 -17.94
N GLU A 65 -10.94 9.69 -18.78
CA GLU A 65 -12.11 10.48 -18.33
C GLU A 65 -13.03 9.72 -17.34
N GLU A 66 -13.06 8.38 -17.42
CA GLU A 66 -13.87 7.52 -16.55
C GLU A 66 -13.01 6.58 -15.67
N GLY A 67 -11.68 6.66 -15.77
CA GLY A 67 -10.75 5.74 -15.12
C GLY A 67 -10.36 6.18 -13.71
N ALA A 68 -10.51 5.30 -12.73
CA ALA A 68 -9.98 5.52 -11.38
C ALA A 68 -8.73 4.65 -11.14
N MET A 69 -7.68 5.25 -10.58
CA MET A 69 -6.51 4.49 -10.15
C MET A 69 -6.91 3.47 -9.07
N SER A 70 -6.83 2.18 -9.41
CA SER A 70 -7.05 1.07 -8.49
C SER A 70 -5.77 0.58 -7.82
N PHE A 71 -4.62 0.73 -8.47
CA PHE A 71 -3.36 0.16 -7.98
C PHE A 71 -2.14 0.92 -8.51
N LEU A 72 -1.08 0.97 -7.71
CA LEU A 72 0.21 1.54 -8.09
C LEU A 72 1.34 0.58 -7.67
N THR A 73 2.30 0.34 -8.56
CA THR A 73 3.51 -0.45 -8.25
C THR A 73 4.75 0.37 -8.53
N ILE A 74 5.64 0.44 -7.53
CA ILE A 74 6.98 1.02 -7.69
C ILE A 74 7.98 -0.13 -7.71
N THR A 75 8.64 -0.32 -8.85
CA THR A 75 9.71 -1.29 -8.98
C THR A 75 11.04 -0.65 -8.61
N THR A 76 11.79 -1.31 -7.74
CA THR A 76 13.15 -0.93 -7.35
C THR A 76 14.13 -2.04 -7.74
N MET A 77 15.43 -1.78 -7.61
CA MET A 77 16.45 -2.83 -7.81
C MET A 77 16.32 -3.98 -6.81
N PHE A 78 15.72 -3.75 -5.63
CA PHE A 78 15.70 -4.68 -4.50
C PHE A 78 14.35 -5.37 -4.28
N GLY A 79 13.33 -5.01 -5.07
CA GLY A 79 11.97 -5.48 -4.89
C GLY A 79 10.93 -4.50 -5.41
N GLU A 80 9.68 -4.74 -5.06
CA GLU A 80 8.52 -3.99 -5.53
C GLU A 80 7.71 -3.47 -4.33
N VAL A 81 7.29 -2.22 -4.41
CA VAL A 81 6.33 -1.61 -3.48
C VAL A 81 4.98 -1.61 -4.17
N LEU A 82 4.08 -2.44 -3.66
CA LEU A 82 2.69 -2.53 -4.10
C LEU A 82 1.85 -1.60 -3.26
N ILE A 83 1.03 -0.78 -3.90
CA ILE A 83 0.20 0.25 -3.24
C ILE A 83 -1.23 0.08 -3.76
N ALA A 84 -2.11 -0.33 -2.86
CA ALA A 84 -3.54 -0.48 -3.11
C ALA A 84 -4.29 0.57 -2.28
N PRO A 85 -4.72 1.69 -2.89
CA PRO A 85 -5.55 2.68 -2.22
C PRO A 85 -7.02 2.25 -2.23
N GLU A 86 -7.63 2.16 -1.06
CA GLU A 86 -9.04 1.84 -0.84
C GLU A 86 -9.80 3.09 -0.38
N GLU A 87 -11.10 2.97 -0.10
CA GLU A 87 -11.93 4.09 0.38
C GLU A 87 -11.49 4.61 1.76
N GLU A 88 -11.18 3.70 2.70
CA GLU A 88 -10.90 4.05 4.11
C GLU A 88 -9.39 3.98 4.46
N TYR A 89 -8.55 3.35 3.63
CA TYR A 89 -7.13 3.14 3.93
C TYR A 89 -6.29 2.96 2.67
N ILE A 90 -4.96 2.94 2.84
CA ILE A 90 -4.01 2.57 1.79
C ILE A 90 -3.18 1.40 2.31
N LEU A 91 -3.19 0.30 1.56
CA LEU A 91 -2.36 -0.87 1.81
C LEU A 91 -1.06 -0.76 1.02
N ILE A 92 0.06 -0.93 1.72
CA ILE A 92 1.40 -0.83 1.17
C ILE A 92 2.13 -2.14 1.49
N VAL A 93 2.59 -2.85 0.47
CA VAL A 93 3.32 -4.12 0.61
C VAL A 93 4.68 -3.99 -0.06
N LEU A 94 5.74 -4.24 0.69
CA LEU A 94 7.07 -4.45 0.12
C LEU A 94 7.28 -5.95 -0.10
N LYS A 95 7.66 -6.32 -1.32
CA LYS A 95 7.97 -7.70 -1.68
C LYS A 95 9.26 -7.82 -2.50
N GLU A 96 9.77 -9.03 -2.59
CA GLU A 96 10.81 -9.40 -3.54
C GLU A 96 10.31 -9.30 -4.98
N LYS A 97 11.27 -9.08 -5.89
CA LYS A 97 10.99 -8.95 -7.32
C LYS A 97 10.49 -10.28 -7.86
N GLY A 98 9.42 -10.25 -8.65
CA GLY A 98 8.89 -11.45 -9.31
C GLY A 98 8.04 -12.38 -8.43
N VAL A 99 7.93 -12.10 -7.13
CA VAL A 99 6.98 -12.81 -6.25
C VAL A 99 5.55 -12.43 -6.61
N LYS A 100 4.70 -13.41 -6.90
CA LYS A 100 3.27 -13.20 -7.15
C LYS A 100 2.50 -13.29 -5.84
N ILE A 101 1.80 -12.21 -5.49
CA ILE A 101 0.96 -12.12 -4.28
C ILE A 101 -0.53 -12.11 -4.66
N PHE A 102 -0.82 -11.94 -5.96
CA PHE A 102 -2.14 -11.95 -6.58
C PHE A 102 -2.04 -12.65 -7.94
#